data_AF-A0A0F3GTA8-F1
#
_entry.id   AF-A0A0F3GTA8-F1
#
_cell.length_a   1.000
_cell.length_b   1.000
_cell.length_c   1.000
_cell.angle_alpha   90.00
_cell.angle_beta   90.00
_cell.angle_gamma   90.00
#
_symmetry.space_group_name_H-M   'P 1'
#
loop_
_entity.id
_entity.type
_entity.pdbx_description
1 polymer ?
#
loop_
_entity_poly.entity_id
_entity_poly.type
_entity_poly.pdbx_seq_one_letter_code
_entity_poly.pdbx_strand_id
1 'polypeptide(L)'
;DIYIWLMTGTKITGGGLVVKGIPLEWEIKTTEDFDGNGKTDVLWQNATPGDMAIWFMDGSKITGSGYVARGVPPNWQIQATADYNGDGKTDMLWQDINTGDVYVHLMDGLQISGGDFVTHGLPGEWQTK
;
A
#
# COMPACT_ATOMS: atom_id res chain seq x y z
N ASP A 1 13.28 10.03 -9.33
CA ASP A 1 12.79 9.36 -10.56
C ASP A 1 12.31 7.97 -10.21
N ILE A 2 11.26 7.49 -10.86
CA ILE A 2 10.68 6.15 -10.69
C ILE A 2 10.77 5.39 -12.00
N TYR A 3 11.33 4.19 -11.93
CA TYR A 3 11.46 3.26 -13.04
C TYR A 3 10.68 1.99 -12.75
N ILE A 4 10.00 1.46 -13.75
CA ILE A 4 9.32 0.15 -13.68
C ILE A 4 9.88 -0.73 -14.77
N TRP A 5 10.25 -1.95 -14.42
CA TRP A 5 10.71 -2.97 -15.38
C TRP A 5 9.68 -4.08 -15.46
N LEU A 6 9.19 -4.34 -16.67
CA LEU A 6 8.32 -5.48 -16.93
C LEU A 6 9.19 -6.71 -17.16
N MET A 7 8.82 -7.82 -16.52
CA MET A 7 9.61 -9.04 -16.49
C MET A 7 8.83 -10.23 -17.04
N THR A 8 9.54 -11.18 -17.66
CA THR A 8 9.03 -12.54 -17.91
C THR A 8 10.04 -13.53 -17.35
N GLY A 9 9.67 -14.20 -16.26
CA GLY A 9 10.63 -14.96 -15.45
C GLY A 9 11.75 -14.04 -14.96
N THR A 10 13.00 -14.37 -15.28
CA THR A 10 14.19 -13.60 -14.88
C THR A 10 14.66 -12.55 -15.89
N LYS A 11 13.90 -12.30 -16.97
CA LYS A 11 14.28 -11.38 -18.05
C LYS A 11 13.43 -10.11 -18.06
N ILE A 12 14.08 -8.95 -18.21
CA ILE A 12 13.42 -7.68 -18.52
C ILE A 12 12.89 -7.75 -19.95
N THR A 13 11.60 -7.54 -20.13
CA THR A 13 10.90 -7.52 -21.43
C THR A 13 10.38 -6.14 -21.81
N GLY A 14 10.38 -5.18 -20.88
CA GLY A 14 9.97 -3.81 -21.15
C GLY A 14 10.02 -2.90 -19.94
N GLY A 15 9.37 -1.75 -20.05
CA GLY A 15 9.34 -0.71 -19.02
C GLY A 15 10.38 0.38 -19.25
N GLY A 16 10.69 1.12 -18.19
CA GLY A 16 11.60 2.25 -18.19
C GLY A 16 11.19 3.30 -17.17
N LEU A 17 11.62 4.54 -17.42
CA LEU A 17 11.27 5.69 -16.59
C LEU A 17 9.76 5.98 -16.70
N VAL A 18 9.06 5.97 -15.58
CA VAL A 18 7.62 6.27 -15.49
C VAL A 18 7.38 7.70 -15.05
N VAL A 19 8.10 8.17 -14.01
CA VAL A 19 7.96 9.54 -13.49
C VAL A 19 9.32 10.13 -13.14
N LYS A 20 9.54 11.40 -13.48
CA LYS A 20 10.70 12.19 -13.02
C LYS A 20 10.35 13.00 -11.79
N GLY A 21 11.29 13.11 -10.87
CA GLY A 21 11.21 14.10 -9.78
C GLY A 21 10.09 13.88 -8.75
N ILE A 22 9.75 12.63 -8.43
CA ILE A 22 8.95 12.36 -7.22
C ILE A 22 9.70 12.91 -5.99
N PRO A 23 9.04 13.70 -5.12
CA PRO A 23 9.67 14.22 -3.91
C PRO A 23 10.18 13.11 -3.01
N LEU A 24 11.31 13.34 -2.34
CA LEU A 24 11.99 12.32 -1.53
C LEU A 24 11.19 11.90 -0.30
N GLU A 25 10.23 12.72 0.14
CA GLU A 25 9.33 12.36 1.23
C GLU A 25 8.32 11.27 0.87
N TRP A 26 8.10 10.97 -0.42
CA TRP A 26 7.21 9.90 -0.85
C TRP A 26 7.95 8.57 -1.04
N GLU A 27 7.53 7.56 -0.30
CA GLU A 27 8.09 6.21 -0.35
C GLU A 27 7.04 5.20 -0.83
N ILE A 28 7.48 4.21 -1.63
CA ILE A 28 6.66 3.04 -1.96
C ILE A 28 6.59 2.16 -0.72
N LYS A 29 5.38 1.87 -0.24
CA LYS A 29 5.16 0.98 0.90
C LYS A 29 4.89 -0.45 0.48
N THR A 30 4.09 -0.64 -0.56
CA THR A 30 3.84 -1.97 -1.14
C THR A 30 3.39 -1.85 -2.59
N THR A 31 3.37 -2.98 -3.28
CA THR A 31 2.88 -3.12 -4.66
C THR A 31 1.98 -4.34 -4.75
N GLU A 32 0.67 -4.13 -4.85
CA GLU A 32 -0.37 -5.16 -4.86
C GLU A 32 -1.59 -4.67 -5.66
N ASP A 33 -2.59 -5.52 -5.91
CA ASP A 33 -3.80 -5.18 -6.68
C ASP A 33 -4.87 -4.54 -5.78
N PHE A 34 -4.97 -3.21 -5.76
CA PHE A 34 -5.88 -2.49 -4.85
C PHE A 34 -7.27 -2.22 -5.45
N ASP A 35 -7.41 -2.28 -6.78
CA ASP A 35 -8.69 -2.12 -7.46
C ASP A 35 -9.32 -3.44 -7.95
N GLY A 36 -8.60 -4.56 -7.83
CA GLY A 36 -9.06 -5.91 -8.17
C GLY A 36 -9.09 -6.19 -9.66
N ASN A 37 -8.31 -5.46 -10.46
CA ASN A 37 -8.32 -5.58 -11.92
C ASN A 37 -7.34 -6.66 -12.45
N GLY A 38 -6.61 -7.33 -11.56
CA GLY A 38 -5.60 -8.34 -11.86
C GLY A 38 -4.22 -7.77 -12.17
N LYS A 39 -3.97 -6.48 -11.89
CA LYS A 39 -2.69 -5.80 -12.15
C LYS A 39 -2.18 -5.17 -10.86
N THR A 40 -0.86 -5.21 -10.71
CA THR A 40 -0.18 -4.68 -9.52
C THR A 40 -0.15 -3.15 -9.54
N ASP A 41 -0.75 -2.53 -8.54
CA ASP A 41 -0.73 -1.11 -8.27
C ASP A 41 0.41 -0.72 -7.31
N VAL A 42 0.57 0.58 -7.03
CA VAL A 42 1.63 1.08 -6.13
C VAL A 42 1.02 1.89 -4.99
N LEU A 43 1.23 1.44 -3.76
CA LEU A 43 0.88 2.21 -2.56
C LEU A 43 2.07 3.08 -2.14
N TRP A 44 1.81 4.37 -2.02
CA TRP A 44 2.73 5.38 -1.58
C TRP A 44 2.36 5.90 -0.21
N GLN A 45 3.36 6.23 0.60
CA GLN A 45 3.17 7.00 1.82
C GLN A 45 4.22 8.11 1.90
N ASN A 46 3.75 9.30 2.27
CA ASN A 46 4.57 10.46 2.52
C ASN A 46 5.08 10.41 3.97
N ALA A 47 6.37 10.56 4.19
CA ALA A 47 6.99 10.53 5.52
C ALA A 47 6.42 11.58 6.49
N THR A 48 6.03 12.76 6.00
CA THR A 48 5.36 13.81 6.79
C THR A 48 4.56 14.70 5.83
N PRO A 49 3.21 14.65 5.86
CA PRO A 49 2.42 14.43 7.08
C PRO A 49 1.92 12.99 7.30
N GLY A 50 2.37 11.97 6.56
CA GLY A 50 1.78 10.62 6.65
C GLY A 50 0.68 10.38 5.62
N ASP A 51 0.56 11.25 4.60
CA ASP A 51 -0.41 11.07 3.52
C ASP A 51 -0.16 9.79 2.75
N MET A 52 -1.23 9.13 2.31
CA MET A 52 -1.16 7.91 1.54
C MET A 52 -1.88 8.06 0.21
N ALA A 53 -1.28 7.53 -0.83
CA ALA A 53 -1.83 7.57 -2.17
C ALA A 53 -1.58 6.25 -2.91
N ILE A 54 -2.49 5.91 -3.82
CA ILE A 54 -2.34 4.77 -4.72
C ILE A 54 -2.13 5.29 -6.14
N TRP A 55 -1.24 4.63 -6.88
CA TRP A 55 -1.19 4.69 -8.33
C TRP A 55 -1.76 3.38 -8.88
N PHE A 56 -2.83 3.48 -9.65
CA PHE A 56 -3.35 2.35 -10.42
C PHE A 56 -2.52 2.16 -11.68
N MET A 57 -2.20 0.91 -11.99
CA MET A 57 -1.20 0.59 -13.01
C MET A 57 -1.71 -0.36 -14.10
N ASP A 58 -1.18 -0.17 -15.30
CA ASP A 58 -1.25 -1.12 -16.41
C ASP A 58 0.14 -1.35 -16.98
N GLY A 59 0.84 -2.34 -16.42
CA GLY A 59 2.28 -2.52 -16.65
C GLY A 59 3.05 -1.29 -16.16
N SER A 60 3.76 -0.60 -17.05
CA SER A 60 4.51 0.62 -16.71
C SER A 60 3.70 1.92 -16.86
N LYS A 61 2.39 1.83 -17.15
CA LYS A 61 1.52 3.00 -17.35
C LYS A 61 0.69 3.25 -16.09
N ILE A 62 0.73 4.48 -15.57
CA ILE A 62 -0.20 4.93 -14.52
C ILE A 62 -1.56 5.22 -15.19
N THR A 63 -2.61 4.50 -14.79
CA THR A 63 -3.97 4.64 -15.32
C THR A 63 -4.85 5.54 -14.45
N GLY A 64 -4.52 5.68 -13.18
CA GLY A 64 -5.19 6.56 -12.22
C GLY A 64 -4.35 6.77 -10.98
N SER A 65 -4.69 7.78 -10.19
CA SER A 65 -4.07 8.00 -8.90
C SER A 65 -4.99 8.79 -7.97
N GLY A 66 -4.76 8.66 -6.67
CA GLY A 66 -5.48 9.43 -5.67
C GLY A 66 -5.02 9.15 -4.26
N TYR A 67 -5.45 9.99 -3.33
CA TYR A 67 -5.19 9.79 -1.91
C TYR A 67 -6.21 8.83 -1.31
N VAL A 68 -5.74 7.94 -0.43
CA VAL A 68 -6.61 7.04 0.34
C VAL A 68 -6.72 7.44 1.81
N ALA A 69 -5.66 8.05 2.36
CA ALA A 69 -5.66 8.61 3.71
C ALA A 69 -4.79 9.86 3.76
N ARG A 70 -5.08 10.74 4.72
CA ARG A 70 -4.31 11.96 4.98
C ARG A 70 -3.85 11.97 6.43
N GLY A 71 -2.61 12.40 6.65
CA GLY A 71 -2.12 12.62 8.01
C GLY A 71 -2.02 11.37 8.88
N VAL A 72 -1.68 10.19 8.32
CA VAL A 72 -1.57 8.95 9.11
C VAL A 72 -0.52 9.14 10.21
N PRO A 73 -0.88 8.93 11.50
CA PRO A 73 0.08 9.07 12.59
C PRO A 73 1.28 8.14 12.43
N PRO A 74 2.50 8.60 12.75
CA PRO A 74 3.74 7.85 12.46
C PRO A 74 3.89 6.55 13.29
N ASN A 75 3.10 6.40 14.36
CA ASN A 75 3.07 5.18 15.15
C ASN A 75 2.27 4.05 14.49
N TRP A 76 1.36 4.37 13.57
CA TRP A 76 0.65 3.37 12.79
C TRP A 76 1.48 2.97 11.57
N GLN A 77 1.88 1.70 11.52
CA GLN A 77 2.68 1.14 10.44
C GLN A 77 1.93 0.02 9.75
N ILE A 78 2.00 -0.03 8.41
CA ILE A 78 1.54 -1.17 7.64
C ILE A 78 2.47 -2.35 7.93
N GLN A 79 1.91 -3.44 8.45
CA GLN A 79 2.65 -4.67 8.70
C GLN A 79 2.50 -5.65 7.54
N ALA A 80 1.30 -5.71 6.95
CA ALA A 80 1.02 -6.60 5.84
C ALA A 80 -0.11 -6.06 4.96
N THR A 81 -0.14 -6.51 3.71
CA THR A 81 -1.23 -6.26 2.77
C THR A 81 -1.64 -7.58 2.13
N ALA A 82 -2.94 -7.84 2.08
CA ALA A 82 -3.54 -9.06 1.54
C ALA A 82 -5.04 -8.83 1.33
N ASP A 83 -5.71 -9.71 0.58
CA ASP A 83 -7.17 -9.73 0.52
C ASP A 83 -7.73 -10.41 1.79
N TYR A 84 -8.12 -9.61 2.79
CA TYR A 84 -8.57 -10.12 4.09
C TYR A 84 -10.07 -10.43 4.12
N ASN A 85 -10.85 -9.82 3.22
CA ASN A 85 -12.30 -10.02 3.15
C ASN A 85 -12.76 -10.93 1.98
N GLY A 86 -11.86 -11.31 1.07
CA GLY A 86 -12.12 -12.19 -0.06
C GLY A 86 -12.82 -11.50 -1.24
N ASP A 87 -12.76 -10.18 -1.35
CA ASP A 87 -13.43 -9.43 -2.42
C ASP A 87 -12.57 -9.27 -3.69
N GLY A 88 -11.34 -9.80 -3.68
CA GLY A 88 -10.39 -9.72 -4.77
C GLY A 88 -9.57 -8.44 -4.80
N LYS A 89 -9.64 -7.59 -3.77
CA LYS A 89 -8.83 -6.38 -3.64
C LYS A 89 -7.91 -6.47 -2.44
N THR A 90 -6.80 -5.74 -2.51
CA THR A 90 -5.82 -5.73 -1.44
C THR A 90 -6.25 -4.82 -0.29
N ASP A 91 -6.39 -5.41 0.89
CA ASP A 91 -6.63 -4.75 2.17
C ASP A 91 -5.30 -4.47 2.93
N MET A 92 -5.36 -3.71 4.02
CA MET A 92 -4.17 -3.31 4.79
C MET A 92 -4.28 -3.69 6.27
N LEU A 93 -3.25 -4.35 6.79
CA LEU A 93 -3.08 -4.63 8.22
C LEU A 93 -2.11 -3.63 8.83
N TRP A 94 -2.59 -2.92 9.84
CA TRP A 94 -1.89 -1.88 10.54
C TRP A 94 -1.55 -2.31 11.95
N GLN A 95 -0.40 -1.86 12.45
CA GLN A 95 -0.04 -1.99 13.86
C GLN A 95 0.41 -0.64 14.43
N ASP A 96 -0.15 -0.28 15.57
CA ASP A 96 0.34 0.82 16.39
C ASP A 96 1.56 0.33 17.19
N ILE A 97 2.74 0.85 16.89
CA ILE A 97 3.99 0.41 17.53
C ILE A 97 4.10 0.85 18.99
N ASN A 98 3.27 1.80 19.45
CA ASN A 98 3.29 2.27 20.83
C ASN A 98 2.39 1.43 21.74
N THR A 99 1.21 1.04 21.24
CA THR A 99 0.22 0.28 22.02
C THR A 99 0.26 -1.20 21.71
N GLY A 100 0.68 -1.60 20.50
CA GLY A 100 0.55 -2.95 19.98
C GLY A 100 -0.82 -3.24 19.36
N ASP A 101 -1.71 -2.26 19.23
CA ASP A 101 -3.01 -2.46 18.60
C ASP A 101 -2.86 -2.85 17.13
N VAL A 102 -3.68 -3.78 16.67
CA VAL A 102 -3.70 -4.24 15.28
C VAL A 102 -5.07 -3.95 14.68
N TYR A 103 -5.08 -3.27 13.55
CA TYR A 103 -6.30 -2.84 12.86
C TYR A 103 -6.26 -3.26 11.39
N VAL A 104 -7.36 -3.79 10.86
CA VAL A 104 -7.49 -4.08 9.43
C VAL A 104 -8.31 -2.99 8.75
N HIS A 105 -7.79 -2.45 7.66
CA HIS A 105 -8.54 -1.59 6.74
C HIS A 105 -8.95 -2.40 5.52
N LEU A 106 -10.25 -2.54 5.32
CA LEU A 106 -10.82 -3.10 4.11
C LEU A 106 -10.87 -2.02 3.02
N MET A 107 -10.45 -2.36 1.82
CA MET A 107 -10.20 -1.41 0.74
C MET A 107 -11.17 -1.60 -0.43
N ASP A 108 -11.43 -0.53 -1.16
CA ASP A 108 -12.14 -0.53 -2.44
C ASP A 108 -11.49 0.51 -3.36
N GLY A 109 -10.35 0.14 -3.95
CA GLY A 109 -9.48 1.06 -4.68
C GLY A 109 -8.97 2.19 -3.79
N LEU A 110 -9.43 3.41 -4.04
CA LEU A 110 -9.04 4.61 -3.27
C LEU A 110 -9.84 4.80 -1.99
N GLN A 111 -10.86 3.97 -1.73
CA GLN A 111 -11.74 4.12 -0.57
C GLN A 111 -11.44 3.06 0.47
N ILE A 112 -11.62 3.41 1.74
CA ILE A 112 -11.67 2.45 2.84
C ILE A 112 -13.14 2.04 2.98
N SER A 113 -13.46 0.80 2.62
CA SER A 113 -14.81 0.25 2.64
C SER A 113 -15.24 -0.22 4.04
N GLY A 114 -14.28 -0.50 4.92
CA GLY A 114 -14.52 -0.89 6.30
C GLY A 114 -13.23 -1.15 7.07
N GLY A 115 -13.37 -1.75 8.25
CA GLY A 115 -12.25 -2.14 9.08
C GLY A 115 -12.65 -2.41 10.53
N ASP A 116 -11.79 -3.13 11.25
CA ASP A 116 -11.96 -3.37 12.68
C ASP A 116 -10.61 -3.67 13.35
N PHE A 117 -10.58 -3.58 14.68
CA PHE A 117 -9.45 -4.06 15.46
C PHE A 117 -9.41 -5.59 15.39
N VAL A 118 -8.27 -6.12 14.94
CA VAL A 118 -7.97 -7.55 15.02
C VAL A 118 -7.65 -7.91 16.47
N THR A 119 -6.92 -7.04 17.17
CA THR A 119 -6.63 -7.17 18.60
C THR A 119 -6.15 -5.84 19.18
N HIS A 120 -6.28 -5.71 20.49
CA HIS A 120 -5.70 -4.61 21.24
C HIS A 120 -4.46 -5.08 22.01
N GLY A 121 -3.41 -4.25 22.02
CA GLY A 121 -2.25 -4.48 22.88
C GLY A 121 -1.45 -5.75 22.59
N LEU A 122 -1.19 -6.08 21.32
CA LEU A 122 -0.35 -7.24 20.97
C LEU A 122 1.03 -7.08 21.62
N PRO A 123 1.50 -8.03 22.45
CA PRO A 123 2.79 -7.91 23.12
C PRO A 123 3.93 -7.82 22.08
N GLY A 124 4.94 -6.97 22.32
CA GLY A 124 6.00 -6.70 21.34
C GLY A 124 6.89 -7.88 20.94
N GLU A 125 6.75 -9.02 21.64
CA GLU A 125 7.36 -10.31 21.27
C GLU A 125 6.58 -11.06 20.17
N TRP A 126 5.33 -10.69 19.93
CA TRP A 126 4.53 -11.13 18.81
C TRP A 126 4.61 -10.09 17.69
N GLN A 127 4.87 -10.56 16.48
CA GLN A 127 4.83 -9.73 15.28
C GLN A 127 3.80 -10.30 14.31
N THR A 128 3.00 -9.40 13.75
CA THR A 128 2.16 -9.73 12.60
C THR A 128 3.07 -9.87 11.38
N LYS A 129 2.82 -10.88 10.54
CA LYS A 129 3.57 -11.18 9.32
C LYS A 129 2.59 -11.53 8.21
#